data_AF-A0A653CEG0-F1
#
_entry.id   AF-A0A653CEG0-F1
#
_cell.length_a   1.000
_cell.length_b   1.000
_cell.length_c   1.000
_cell.angle_alpha   90.00
_cell.angle_beta   90.00
_cell.angle_gamma   90.00
#
_symmetry.space_group_name_H-M   'P 1'
#
loop_
_entity.id
_entity.type
_entity.pdbx_description
1 polymer ?
#
loop_
_entity_poly.entity_id
_entity_poly.type
_entity_poly.pdbx_seq_one_letter_code
_entity_poly.pdbx_strand_id
1 'polypeptide(L)' 'MIVDREHDNHREIKSIGRCEVVQSFVYLGSLIDSSGSCENEIRRRIQQARVVMTTLTKIVRDDNITKATKMSLVQSLVF' A
#
# COMPACT_ATOMS: atom_id res chain seq x y z
N MET A 1 -18.59 3.85 6.01
CA MET A 1 -17.32 4.08 6.72
C MET A 1 -17.24 5.55 7.08
N ILE A 2 -17.03 5.87 8.35
CA ILE A 2 -16.95 7.25 8.85
C ILE A 2 -15.48 7.49 9.23
N VAL A 3 -14.87 8.50 8.64
CA VAL A 3 -13.52 8.95 9.00
C VAL A 3 -13.70 10.27 9.71
N ASP A 4 -13.68 10.25 11.04
CA ASP A 4 -13.67 11.46 11.84
C ASP A 4 -12.24 12.02 11.87
N ARG A 5 -12.05 13.21 11.30
CA ARG A 5 -10.76 13.90 11.23
C ARG A 5 -10.62 15.00 12.29
N GLU A 6 -11.72 15.42 12.89
CA GLU A 6 -11.77 16.55 13.84
C GLU A 6 -11.39 16.08 15.25
N HIS A 7 -11.71 14.82 15.57
CA HIS A 7 -11.25 14.16 16.77
C HIS A 7 -10.17 13.17 16.39
N ASP A 8 -8.89 13.55 16.56
CA ASP A 8 -7.73 12.66 16.47
C ASP A 8 -7.92 11.54 17.49
N ASN A 9 -8.63 10.47 17.05
CA ASN A 9 -9.26 9.42 17.84
C ASN A 9 -8.52 9.20 19.15
N HIS A 10 -8.95 9.91 20.21
CA HIS A 10 -8.28 9.83 21.49
C HIS A 10 -8.25 8.35 21.86
N ARG A 11 -7.08 7.85 22.26
CA ARG A 11 -6.77 6.41 22.49
C ARG A 11 -7.78 5.67 23.40
N GLU A 12 -8.72 6.37 24.00
CA GLU A 12 -9.76 5.87 24.90
C GLU A 12 -11.10 5.56 24.20
N ILE A 13 -11.38 6.09 23.00
CA ILE A 13 -12.66 5.82 22.30
C ILE A 13 -12.58 4.49 21.56
N LYS A 14 -13.15 3.44 22.15
CA LYS A 14 -13.21 2.10 21.54
C LYS A 14 -14.33 1.93 20.52
N SER A 15 -15.38 2.74 20.59
CA SER A 15 -16.56 2.64 19.72
C SER A 15 -17.32 3.96 19.61
N ILE A 16 -17.86 4.26 18.42
CA ILE A 16 -18.80 5.36 18.18
C ILE A 16 -20.13 4.74 17.73
N GLY A 17 -21.13 4.77 18.62
CA GLY A 17 -22.41 4.08 18.38
C GLY A 17 -22.23 2.57 18.25
N ARG A 18 -22.56 2.00 17.08
CA ARG A 18 -22.34 0.57 16.74
C ARG A 18 -21.06 0.34 15.92
N CYS A 19 -20.25 1.37 15.71
CA CYS A 19 -19.03 1.29 14.92
C CYS A 19 -17.80 1.15 15.82
N GLU A 20 -16.90 0.24 15.47
CA GLU A 20 -15.59 0.08 16.12
C GLU A 20 -14.61 1.14 15.61
N VAL A 21 -13.77 1.65 16.52
CA VAL A 21 -12.67 2.56 16.16
C VAL A 21 -11.42 1.75 15.86
N VAL A 22 -10.87 1.90 14.66
CA VAL A 22 -9.65 1.20 14.20
C VAL A 22 -8.57 2.19 13.80
N GLN A 23 -7.31 1.86 14.11
CA GLN A 23 -6.16 2.69 13.78
C GLN A 23 -5.86 2.73 12.28
N SER A 24 -6.16 1.64 11.57
CA SER A 24 -5.98 1.54 10.12
C SER A 24 -6.93 0.51 9.54
N PHE A 25 -7.25 0.64 8.26
CA PHE A 25 -8.16 -0.25 7.55
C PHE A 25 -7.79 -0.30 6.05
N VAL A 26 -8.20 -1.37 5.37
CA VAL A 26 -8.05 -1.47 3.91
C VAL A 26 -9.35 -1.06 3.24
N TYR A 27 -9.27 -0.07 2.34
CA TYR A 27 -10.39 0.38 1.53
C TYR A 27 -9.96 0.46 0.06
N LEU A 28 -10.74 -0.21 -0.80
CA LEU A 28 -10.43 -0.34 -2.24
C LEU A 28 -9.00 -0.83 -2.53
N GLY A 29 -8.43 -1.63 -1.62
CA GLY A 29 -7.07 -2.18 -1.75
C GLY A 29 -5.96 -1.31 -1.16
N SER A 30 -6.26 -0.11 -0.67
CA SER A 30 -5.29 0.80 -0.03
C SER A 30 -5.43 0.78 1.49
N LEU A 31 -4.31 0.68 2.20
CA LEU A 31 -4.28 0.89 3.66
C LEU A 31 -4.43 2.38 3.96
N ILE A 32 -5.45 2.73 4.72
CA ILE A 32 -5.72 4.09 5.18
C ILE A 32 -5.58 4.09 6.70
N ASP A 33 -4.79 5.01 7.24
CA ASP A 33 -4.69 5.18 8.70
C ASP A 33 -5.73 6.18 9.24
N SER A 34 -5.87 6.20 10.56
CA SER A 34 -6.84 7.04 11.26
C SER A 34 -6.60 8.55 11.08
N SER A 35 -5.39 8.96 10.67
CA SER A 35 -5.10 10.36 10.32
C SER A 35 -5.53 10.71 8.89
N GLY A 36 -5.96 9.70 8.12
CA GLY A 36 -6.22 9.82 6.68
C GLY A 36 -4.94 9.83 5.83
N SER A 37 -3.78 9.49 6.40
CA SER A 37 -2.52 9.38 5.68
C SER A 37 -2.41 8.03 4.95
N CYS A 38 -1.68 8.08 3.84
CA CYS A 38 -1.34 6.92 3.01
C CYS A 38 0.15 6.57 3.08
N GLU A 39 0.93 7.21 3.97
CA GLU A 39 2.38 7.01 4.07
C GLU A 39 2.72 5.53 4.32
N ASN A 40 1.95 4.88 5.20
CA ASN A 40 2.12 3.46 5.51
C ASN A 40 1.81 2.56 4.29
N GLU A 41 0.82 2.92 3.47
CA GLU A 41 0.52 2.19 2.23
C GLU A 41 1.62 2.37 1.19
N ILE A 42 2.09 3.59 0.97
CA ILE A 42 3.19 3.89 0.03
C ILE A 42 4.43 3.10 0.44
N ARG A 43 4.77 3.12 1.74
CA ARG A 43 5.90 2.34 2.28
C ARG A 43 5.70 0.84 2.04
N ARG A 44 4.50 0.30 2.30
CA ARG A 44 4.16 -1.11 2.07
C ARG A 44 4.35 -1.51 0.61
N ARG A 45 3.79 -0.75 -0.34
CA ARG A 45 3.90 -0.98 -1.79
C ARG A 45 5.34 -0.92 -2.27
N ILE A 46 6.13 0.06 -1.80
CA ILE A 46 7.56 0.16 -2.13
C ILE A 46 8.32 -1.08 -1.65
N GLN A 47 8.08 -1.56 -0.42
CA GLN A 47 8.75 -2.76 0.07
C GLN A 47 8.37 -3.99 -0.75
N GLN A 48 7.09 -4.14 -1.12
CA GLN A 48 6.63 -5.23 -1.99
C GLN A 48 7.31 -5.17 -3.36
N ALA A 49 7.33 -4.01 -4.01
CA ALA A 49 8.01 -3.81 -5.29
C ALA A 49 9.50 -4.14 -5.22
N ARG A 50 10.20 -3.75 -4.14
CA ARG A 50 11.62 -4.09 -3.92
C ARG A 50 11.84 -5.60 -3.85
N VAL A 51 10.99 -6.32 -3.11
CA VAL A 51 11.08 -7.79 -3.00
C VAL A 51 10.83 -8.44 -4.36
N VAL A 52 9.84 -7.98 -5.12
CA VAL A 52 9.61 -8.55 -6.47
C VAL A 52 10.77 -8.24 -7.41
N MET A 53 11.36 -7.04 -7.35
CA MET A 53 12.51 -6.68 -8.19
C MET A 53 13.74 -7.56 -7.94
N THR A 54 13.97 -8.05 -6.71
CA THR A 54 15.06 -9.00 -6.47
C THR A 54 14.81 -10.33 -7.19
N THR A 55 13.57 -10.80 -7.23
CA THR A 55 13.20 -12.04 -7.95
C THR A 55 13.29 -11.88 -9.47
N LEU A 56 12.92 -10.71 -9.99
CA LEU A 56 12.95 -10.40 -11.42
C LEU A 56 14.36 -10.08 -11.95
N THR A 57 15.37 -10.01 -11.09
CA THR A 57 16.74 -9.64 -11.50
C THR A 57 17.28 -10.53 -12.62
N LYS A 58 16.95 -11.83 -12.63
CA LYS A 58 17.34 -12.75 -13.72
C LYS A 58 16.68 -12.38 -15.05
N ILE A 59 15.38 -12.10 -15.02
CA ILE A 59 14.59 -11.71 -16.21
C ILE A 59 15.09 -10.37 -16.77
N VAL A 60 15.38 -9.40 -15.90
CA VAL A 60 15.90 -8.09 -16.33
C VAL A 60 17.28 -8.22 -16.99
N ARG A 61 18.11 -9.17 -16.54
CA ARG A 61 19.46 -9.44 -17.09
C ARG A 61 19.48 -10.30 -18.34
N ASP A 62 18.39 -10.99 -18.68
CA ASP A 62 18.36 -11.90 -19.82
C ASP A 62 18.22 -11.12 -21.14
N ASP A 63 19.24 -11.15 -21.99
CA ASP A 63 19.24 -10.45 -23.28
C ASP A 63 18.31 -11.07 -24.32
N ASN A 64 17.85 -12.31 -24.11
CA ASN A 64 16.85 -12.94 -24.98
C ASN A 64 15.44 -12.39 -24.74
N ILE A 65 15.22 -11.67 -23.63
CA ILE A 65 13.93 -11.07 -23.29
C ILE A 65 13.87 -9.64 -23.83
N THR A 66 12.80 -9.32 -24.56
CA THR A 66 12.64 -8.00 -25.17
C THR A 66 12.59 -6.89 -24.13
N LYS A 67 13.13 -5.72 -24.49
CA LYS A 67 13.06 -4.52 -23.65
C LYS A 67 11.61 -4.12 -23.32
N ALA A 68 10.66 -4.33 -24.23
CA ALA A 68 9.25 -4.05 -24.02
C ALA A 68 8.68 -4.89 -22.86
N THR A 69 8.99 -6.18 -22.81
CA THR A 69 8.58 -7.06 -21.72
C THR A 69 9.21 -6.66 -20.38
N LYS A 70 10.52 -6.36 -20.38
CA LYS A 70 11.21 -5.89 -19.16
C LYS A 70 10.60 -4.60 -18.63
N MET A 71 10.29 -3.65 -19.51
CA MET A 71 9.63 -2.39 -19.16
C MET A 71 8.23 -2.61 -18.59
N SER A 72 7.42 -3.48 -19.22
CA SER A 72 6.07 -3.80 -18.75
C SER A 72 6.08 -4.42 -17.34
N LEU A 73 7.04 -5.30 -17.06
CA LEU A 73 7.22 -5.88 -15.72
C LEU A 73 7.56 -4.81 -14.68
N VAL A 74 8.50 -3.92 -14.96
CA VAL A 74 8.88 -2.84 -14.03
C VAL A 74 7.70 -1.88 -13.81
N GLN A 75 6.97 -1.52 -14.86
CA GLN A 75 5.79 -0.66 -14.77
C GLN A 75 4.71 -1.28 -13.88
N SER A 76 4.47 -2.59 -13.97
CA SER A 76 3.47 -3.29 -13.16
C SER A 76 3.72 -3.21 -11.65
N LEU A 77 4.95 -2.95 -11.21
CA LEU A 77 5.33 -2.85 -9.79
C LEU A 77 5.14 -1.45 -9.20
N VAL A 78 4.87 -0.44 -10.04
CA VAL A 78 4.67 0.95 -9.63
C VAL A 78 3.18 1.26 -9.42
N PHE A 79 2.29 0.40 -9.87
CA PHE A 79 0.82 0.54 -9.77
C PHE A 79 0.22 0.01 -8.45
#